data_AF-A0A7M1S701-F1
#
_entry.id   AF-A0A7M1S701-F1
#
_cell.length_a   1.000
_cell.length_b   1.000
_cell.length_c   1.000
_cell.angle_alpha   90.00
_cell.angle_beta   90.00
_cell.angle_gamma   90.00
#
_symmetry.space_group_name_H-M   'P 1'
#
loop_
_entity.id
_entity.type
_entity.pdbx_description
1 polymer ?
#
loop_
_entity_poly.entity_id
_entity_poly.type
_entity_poly.pdbx_seq_one_letter_code
_entity_poly.pdbx_strand_id
1 'polypeptide(L)'
;MNILLINTNPVVSRLVSLCMRDTSITFEEVDLIAEVSGTYYDIVFVDDASYHDEVAAFLSAIDIAKVVFLSSRDTGEEIGSMFDTVIKKPFLPSQIQAVLDSFKNEETDLLSKKENEAEESFIFPLSSDEEISEEEGKIIKENAETSVEEEKGKAPKVLDSRDIEQIKALLEEDEDEVLPLIDLEDEAEYEARKVEVITQKLEEDGLEIVREDEIIKALSQKPKKKKEKSKKIGKKKKKEEAYTFEEALLAAIEGMKPKKIKKLLRGAEVTIKIRFKDEE
;
A
#
# COMPACT_ATOMS: atom_id res chain seq x y z
N MET A 1 14.56 8.49 9.28
CA MET A 1 14.38 8.26 7.84
C MET A 1 12.93 8.51 7.48
N ASN A 2 12.69 9.37 6.49
CA ASN A 2 11.38 9.80 6.05
C ASN A 2 11.00 9.05 4.78
N ILE A 3 9.92 8.28 4.85
CA ILE A 3 9.45 7.47 3.73
C ILE A 3 8.05 7.93 3.33
N LEU A 4 7.84 8.14 2.04
CA LEU A 4 6.54 8.42 1.45
C LEU A 4 6.07 7.22 0.65
N LEU A 5 4.79 6.85 0.79
CA LEU A 5 4.12 5.90 -0.08
C LEU A 5 2.96 6.59 -0.79
N ILE A 6 3.04 6.67 -2.11
CA ILE A 6 1.96 7.14 -2.99
C ILE A 6 1.24 5.91 -3.55
N ASN A 7 0.08 5.59 -2.98
CA ASN A 7 -0.58 4.32 -3.27
C ASN A 7 -2.05 4.34 -2.90
N THR A 8 -2.89 3.82 -3.80
CA THR A 8 -4.34 3.62 -3.60
C THR A 8 -4.71 2.19 -3.21
N ASN A 9 -3.77 1.23 -3.26
CA ASN A 9 -4.04 -0.18 -2.98
C ASN A 9 -3.85 -0.53 -1.49
N PRO A 10 -4.90 -0.89 -0.73
CA PRO A 10 -4.79 -1.13 0.71
C PRO A 10 -3.87 -2.31 1.07
N VAL A 11 -3.66 -3.26 0.16
CA VAL A 11 -2.75 -4.40 0.37
C VAL A 11 -1.29 -3.92 0.39
N VAL A 12 -0.94 -3.04 -0.54
CA VAL A 12 0.42 -2.47 -0.64
C VAL A 12 0.71 -1.61 0.58
N SER A 13 -0.22 -0.73 0.95
CA SER A 13 -0.14 0.09 2.18
C SER A 13 0.16 -0.77 3.41
N ARG A 14 -0.64 -1.83 3.60
CA ARG A 14 -0.47 -2.72 4.74
C ARG A 14 0.89 -3.43 4.70
N LEU A 15 1.32 -3.91 3.53
CA LEU A 15 2.58 -4.63 3.38
C LEU A 15 3.78 -3.71 3.66
N VAL A 16 3.80 -2.52 3.07
CA VAL A 16 4.86 -1.52 3.30
C VAL A 16 4.86 -1.09 4.77
N SER A 17 3.70 -0.78 5.36
CA SER A 17 3.59 -0.41 6.78
C SER A 17 4.13 -1.49 7.72
N LEU A 18 3.92 -2.78 7.41
CA LEU A 18 4.51 -3.90 8.16
C LEU A 18 6.04 -3.95 8.06
N CYS A 19 6.59 -3.61 6.89
CA CYS A 19 8.03 -3.52 6.68
C CYS A 19 8.65 -2.31 7.40
N MET A 20 7.88 -1.26 7.68
CA MET A 20 8.35 0.01 8.26
C MET A 20 8.12 0.14 9.77
N ARG A 21 8.07 -0.97 10.51
CA ARG A 21 7.83 -0.97 11.98
C ARG A 21 9.02 -0.51 12.83
N ASP A 22 10.17 -0.21 12.23
CA ASP A 22 11.34 0.25 12.96
C ASP A 22 11.07 1.63 13.57
N THR A 23 11.42 1.80 14.85
CA THR A 23 11.11 3.00 15.65
C THR A 23 11.79 4.29 15.18
N SER A 24 12.71 4.21 14.22
CA SER A 24 13.45 5.35 13.65
C SER A 24 12.95 5.82 12.27
N ILE A 25 11.84 5.26 11.79
CA ILE A 25 11.26 5.56 10.47
C ILE A 25 9.96 6.34 10.63
N THR A 26 9.87 7.50 9.98
CA THR A 26 8.61 8.22 9.81
C THR A 26 8.02 7.86 8.46
N PHE A 27 6.87 7.19 8.48
CA PHE A 27 6.17 6.70 7.30
C PHE A 27 4.92 7.55 7.06
N GLU A 28 4.81 8.13 5.87
CA GLU A 28 3.65 8.90 5.40
C GLU A 28 3.03 8.18 4.20
N GLU A 29 1.73 7.92 4.28
CA GLU A 29 0.94 7.31 3.20
C GLU A 29 -0.02 8.36 2.64
N VAL A 30 -0.08 8.43 1.31
CA VAL A 30 -0.85 9.42 0.59
C VAL A 30 -1.49 8.81 -0.66
N ASP A 31 -2.77 9.08 -0.88
CA ASP A 31 -3.48 8.70 -2.11
C ASP A 31 -3.20 9.68 -3.25
N LEU A 32 -3.06 10.97 -2.92
CA LEU A 32 -2.93 12.09 -3.87
C LEU A 32 -1.82 13.04 -3.44
N ILE A 33 -0.95 13.42 -4.38
CA ILE A 33 0.21 14.32 -4.15
C ILE A 33 -0.14 15.60 -3.38
N ALA A 34 -1.35 16.11 -3.53
CA ALA A 34 -1.83 17.31 -2.84
C ALA A 34 -1.86 17.19 -1.30
N GLU A 35 -1.85 15.97 -0.76
CA GLU A 35 -1.87 15.70 0.68
C GLU A 35 -0.46 15.56 1.28
N VAL A 36 0.59 15.57 0.43
CA VAL A 36 1.97 15.42 0.89
C VAL A 36 2.38 16.67 1.68
N SER A 37 2.74 16.46 2.94
CA SER A 37 3.01 17.54 3.88
C SER A 37 4.50 17.83 4.09
N GLY A 38 5.38 16.91 3.67
CA GLY A 38 6.83 17.02 3.78
C GLY A 38 7.50 17.65 2.56
N THR A 39 8.62 18.34 2.82
CA THR A 39 9.47 18.96 1.78
C THR A 39 10.68 18.11 1.40
N TYR A 40 10.93 17.00 2.11
CA TYR A 40 12.08 16.11 1.91
C TYR A 40 11.74 14.68 2.32
N TYR A 41 12.07 13.72 1.44
CA TYR A 41 11.89 12.29 1.68
C TYR A 41 13.14 11.51 1.27
N ASP A 42 13.54 10.56 2.11
CA ASP A 42 14.67 9.69 1.83
C ASP A 42 14.30 8.66 0.76
N ILE A 43 13.14 8.02 0.94
CA ILE A 43 12.64 7.01 0.00
C ILE A 43 11.18 7.30 -0.35
N VAL A 44 10.87 7.29 -1.64
CA VAL A 44 9.49 7.43 -2.12
C VAL A 44 9.09 6.16 -2.87
N PHE A 45 8.04 5.50 -2.39
CA PHE A 45 7.40 4.38 -3.07
C PHE A 45 6.21 4.89 -3.88
N VAL A 46 6.16 4.55 -5.16
CA VAL A 46 5.09 4.96 -6.07
C VAL A 46 4.43 3.72 -6.66
N ASP A 47 3.14 3.59 -6.43
CA ASP A 47 2.34 2.52 -7.00
C ASP A 47 1.93 2.83 -8.44
N ASP A 48 1.98 1.85 -9.34
CA ASP A 48 1.59 2.02 -10.74
C ASP A 48 0.15 2.49 -10.92
N ALA A 49 -0.77 2.01 -10.08
CA ALA A 49 -2.16 2.47 -10.09
C ALA A 49 -2.31 3.95 -9.69
N SER A 50 -1.33 4.48 -8.97
CA SER A 50 -1.32 5.84 -8.43
C SER A 50 -0.34 6.76 -9.16
N TYR A 51 0.35 6.22 -10.17
CA TYR A 51 1.28 6.97 -11.01
C TYR A 51 0.53 7.73 -12.10
N HIS A 52 0.61 9.06 -12.03
CA HIS A 52 0.05 9.99 -12.99
C HIS A 52 1.13 10.99 -13.42
N ASP A 53 0.93 11.71 -14.54
CA ASP A 53 1.89 12.72 -15.05
C ASP A 53 2.24 13.79 -13.98
N GLU A 54 1.31 14.03 -13.05
CA GLU A 54 1.49 14.95 -11.92
C GLU A 54 2.54 14.43 -10.92
N VAL A 55 2.64 13.11 -10.72
CA VAL A 55 3.62 12.49 -9.82
C VAL A 55 5.02 12.67 -10.38
N ALA A 56 5.20 12.55 -11.70
CA ALA A 56 6.49 12.78 -12.35
C ALA A 56 6.99 14.23 -12.15
N ALA A 57 6.09 15.21 -12.27
CA ALA A 57 6.41 16.61 -12.01
C ALA A 57 6.75 16.86 -10.54
N PHE A 58 6.06 16.19 -9.62
CA PHE A 58 6.29 16.27 -8.19
C PHE A 58 7.62 15.64 -7.76
N LEU A 59 7.94 14.45 -8.27
CA LEU A 59 9.22 13.78 -8.03
C LEU A 59 10.40 14.64 -8.50
N SER A 60 10.22 15.43 -9.55
CA SER A 60 11.23 16.36 -10.05
C SER A 60 11.33 17.66 -9.22
N ALA A 61 10.31 17.98 -8.42
CA ALA A 61 10.22 19.22 -7.66
C ALA A 61 10.65 19.08 -6.19
N ILE A 62 10.73 17.85 -5.68
CA ILE A 62 11.13 17.54 -4.31
C ILE A 62 12.53 16.94 -4.27
N ASP A 63 13.28 17.24 -3.21
CA ASP A 63 14.53 16.57 -2.89
C ASP A 63 14.24 15.15 -2.38
N ILE A 64 14.54 14.16 -3.22
CA ILE A 64 14.34 12.74 -2.95
C ILE A 64 15.65 12.00 -3.17
N ALA A 65 16.02 11.12 -2.23
CA ALA A 65 17.26 10.36 -2.33
C ALA A 65 17.11 9.04 -3.11
N LYS A 66 15.95 8.37 -3.02
CA LYS A 66 15.65 7.16 -3.79
C LYS A 66 14.17 7.04 -4.15
N VAL A 67 13.87 6.80 -5.42
CA VAL A 67 12.50 6.56 -5.89
C VAL A 67 12.31 5.11 -6.30
N VAL A 68 11.30 4.47 -5.72
CA VAL A 68 10.96 3.06 -5.93
C VAL A 68 9.60 2.96 -6.60
N PHE A 69 9.54 2.28 -7.74
CA PHE A 69 8.30 2.09 -8.49
C PHE A 69 7.75 0.66 -8.31
N LEU A 70 6.48 0.54 -7.95
CA LEU A 70 5.78 -0.73 -7.76
C LEU A 70 4.89 -1.01 -8.99
N SER A 71 5.30 -1.94 -9.84
CA SER A 71 4.64 -2.19 -11.12
C SER A 71 3.82 -3.47 -11.15
N SER A 72 2.55 -3.40 -11.61
CA SER A 72 1.69 -4.58 -11.79
C SER A 72 1.85 -5.26 -13.15
N ARG A 73 2.50 -4.63 -14.13
CA ARG A 73 2.73 -5.16 -15.48
C ARG A 73 4.16 -4.85 -15.92
N ASP A 74 4.62 -5.41 -17.03
CA ASP A 74 5.89 -4.97 -17.61
C ASP A 74 5.73 -3.54 -18.14
N THR A 75 5.94 -2.56 -17.28
CA THR A 75 6.00 -1.15 -17.63
C THR A 75 7.20 -0.92 -18.54
N GLY A 76 6.94 -0.25 -19.67
CA GLY A 76 7.93 0.00 -20.70
C GLY A 76 9.17 0.74 -20.19
N GLU A 77 10.28 0.54 -20.89
CA GLU A 77 11.63 1.01 -20.55
C GLU A 77 11.73 2.52 -20.23
N GLU A 78 10.79 3.34 -20.70
CA GLU A 78 10.73 4.79 -20.46
C GLU A 78 10.56 5.13 -18.97
N ILE A 79 9.79 4.31 -18.24
CA ILE A 79 9.53 4.47 -16.81
C ILE A 79 10.81 4.16 -16.03
N GLY A 80 11.60 3.17 -16.45
CA GLY A 80 12.82 2.75 -15.75
C GLY A 80 13.95 3.79 -15.67
N SER A 81 13.87 4.87 -16.46
CA SER A 81 14.85 5.96 -16.39
C SER A 81 14.56 7.00 -15.31
N MET A 82 13.31 7.09 -14.84
CA MET A 82 12.87 8.03 -13.81
C MET A 82 12.91 7.45 -12.39
N PHE A 83 13.15 6.14 -12.24
CA PHE A 83 13.12 5.45 -10.96
C PHE A 83 14.44 4.73 -10.69
N ASP A 84 14.94 4.84 -9.46
CA ASP A 84 16.15 4.15 -9.03
C ASP A 84 15.95 2.65 -8.87
N THR A 85 14.72 2.22 -8.55
CA THR A 85 14.41 0.81 -8.34
C THR A 85 12.99 0.50 -8.80
N VAL A 86 12.81 -0.61 -9.51
CA VAL A 86 11.51 -1.10 -9.98
C VAL A 86 11.23 -2.46 -9.35
N ILE A 87 10.12 -2.59 -8.62
CA ILE A 87 9.65 -3.83 -8.01
C ILE A 87 8.38 -4.28 -8.74
N LYS A 88 8.36 -5.54 -9.19
CA LYS A 88 7.18 -6.11 -9.87
C LYS A 88 6.24 -6.77 -8.86
N LYS A 89 4.94 -6.52 -8.98
CA LYS A 89 3.90 -7.24 -8.25
C LYS A 89 3.61 -8.60 -8.90
N PRO A 90 3.34 -9.66 -8.12
CA PRO A 90 3.35 -9.69 -6.66
C PRO A 90 4.78 -9.67 -6.09
N PHE A 91 4.99 -8.87 -5.04
CA PHE A 91 6.29 -8.74 -4.37
C PHE A 91 6.23 -9.24 -2.93
N LEU A 92 7.38 -9.66 -2.43
CA LEU A 92 7.55 -10.14 -1.06
C LEU A 92 7.97 -9.00 -0.13
N PRO A 93 7.62 -9.03 1.17
CA PRO A 93 8.13 -8.08 2.17
C PRO A 93 9.66 -7.97 2.19
N SER A 94 10.36 -9.07 1.92
CA SER A 94 11.83 -9.11 1.83
C SER A 94 12.38 -8.24 0.71
N GLN A 95 11.65 -8.04 -0.38
CA GLN A 95 12.07 -7.18 -1.49
C GLN A 95 12.04 -5.71 -1.09
N ILE A 96 11.04 -5.30 -0.31
CA ILE A 96 10.95 -3.93 0.21
C ILE A 96 12.06 -3.69 1.24
N GLN A 97 12.29 -4.66 2.14
CA GLN A 97 13.37 -4.58 3.12
C GLN A 97 14.74 -4.50 2.45
N ALA A 98 15.00 -5.28 1.40
CA ALA A 98 16.27 -5.20 0.68
C ALA A 98 16.53 -3.80 0.10
N VAL A 99 15.50 -3.12 -0.41
CA VAL A 99 15.63 -1.74 -0.88
C VAL A 99 15.91 -0.78 0.28
N LEU A 100 15.22 -0.97 1.40
CA LEU A 100 15.43 -0.20 2.62
C LEU A 100 16.85 -0.33 3.16
N ASP A 101 17.36 -1.56 3.23
CA ASP A 101 18.68 -1.88 3.74
C ASP A 101 19.78 -1.42 2.78
N SER A 102 19.55 -1.51 1.47
CA SER A 102 20.47 -0.93 0.48
C SER A 102 20.67 0.57 0.70
N PHE A 103 19.59 1.28 1.02
CA PHE A 103 19.64 2.71 1.28
C PHE A 103 20.35 3.04 2.60
N LYS A 104 20.02 2.31 3.69
CA LYS A 104 20.71 2.46 4.98
C LYS A 104 22.23 2.24 4.84
N ASN A 105 22.64 1.24 4.07
CA ASN A 105 24.06 0.94 3.85
C ASN A 105 24.76 2.03 3.02
N GLU A 106 24.12 2.54 1.96
CA GLU A 106 24.62 3.65 1.16
C GLU A 106 24.82 4.93 2.00
N GLU A 107 23.90 5.22 2.93
CA GLU A 107 24.02 6.35 3.85
C GLU A 107 25.20 6.19 4.82
N THR A 108 25.39 4.98 5.37
CA THR A 108 26.55 4.68 6.25
C THR A 108 27.89 4.73 5.52
N ASP A 109 27.94 4.36 4.24
CA ASP A 109 29.14 4.43 3.41
C ASP A 109 29.52 5.88 3.05
N LEU A 110 28.54 6.79 2.96
CA LEU A 110 28.79 8.22 2.74
C LEU A 110 29.27 8.93 4.01
N LEU A 111 28.81 8.50 5.19
CA LEU A 111 29.31 8.98 6.49
C LEU A 111 30.74 8.50 6.76
N SER A 112 31.06 7.23 6.46
CA SER A 112 32.42 6.70 6.63
C SER A 112 33.43 7.27 5.61
N LYS A 113 32.98 7.72 4.43
CA LYS A 113 33.84 8.43 3.46
C LYS A 113 34.12 9.89 3.84
N LYS A 114 33.22 10.57 4.57
CA LYS A 114 33.47 11.94 5.08
C LYS A 114 34.46 11.99 6.24
N GLU A 115 34.63 10.91 6.99
CA GLU A 115 35.62 10.81 8.07
C GLU A 115 37.04 10.47 7.57
N ASN A 116 37.20 10.01 6.32
CA ASN A 116 38.48 9.54 5.78
C ASN A 116 39.28 10.57 4.95
N GLU A 117 38.77 11.79 4.75
CA GLU A 117 39.51 12.86 4.02
C GLU A 117 40.09 13.96 4.92
N ALA A 118 39.88 13.89 6.23
CA ALA A 118 40.37 14.92 7.15
C ALA A 118 40.97 14.30 8.42
N GLU A 119 42.08 13.55 8.29
CA GLU A 119 43.09 13.41 9.35
C GLU A 119 44.36 12.69 8.85
N GLU A 120 45.02 13.26 7.83
CA GLU A 120 46.47 13.13 7.73
C GLU A 120 47.11 14.02 8.82
N SER A 121 47.35 13.46 10.02
CA SER A 121 48.52 13.73 10.89
C SER A 121 48.25 13.51 12.39
N PHE A 122 48.41 12.28 12.88
CA PHE A 122 48.85 11.96 14.24
C PHE A 122 49.66 10.66 14.10
N ILE A 123 51.00 10.65 13.98
CA ILE A 123 52.02 10.94 15.00
C ILE A 123 51.59 10.49 16.40
N PHE A 124 51.49 9.18 16.64
CA PHE A 124 52.26 8.50 17.69
C PHE A 124 52.24 6.97 17.50
N PRO A 125 53.36 6.27 17.77
CA PRO A 125 53.58 4.90 17.34
C PRO A 125 53.03 3.88 18.33
N LEU A 126 52.44 2.81 17.80
CA LEU A 126 52.22 1.56 18.51
C LEU A 126 53.59 0.98 18.92
N SER A 127 53.92 1.08 20.21
CA SER A 127 54.95 0.23 20.82
C SER A 127 54.29 -1.05 21.31
N SER A 128 54.79 -2.14 20.75
CA SER A 128 54.58 -3.53 21.11
C SER A 128 54.97 -3.86 22.56
N ASP A 129 54.39 -4.97 23.05
CA ASP A 129 54.88 -5.88 24.10
C ASP A 129 55.34 -5.28 25.44
N GLU A 130 54.54 -5.51 26.49
CA GLU A 130 55.09 -6.01 27.77
C GLU A 130 53.99 -6.65 28.65
N GLU A 131 54.22 -7.91 29.02
CA GLU A 131 53.59 -8.60 30.16
C GLU A 131 53.79 -7.79 31.45
N ILE A 132 52.87 -7.87 32.43
CA ILE A 132 53.14 -7.96 33.88
C ILE A 132 51.84 -7.95 34.72
N SER A 133 51.66 -9.06 35.45
CA SER A 133 51.10 -9.32 36.80
C SER A 133 49.74 -8.76 37.30
N GLU A 134 48.86 -9.72 37.61
CA GLU A 134 48.27 -10.05 38.93
C GLU A 134 48.10 -8.99 40.05
N GLU A 135 46.84 -8.92 40.49
CA GLU A 135 46.33 -8.98 41.88
C GLU A 135 46.07 -7.73 42.77
N GLU A 136 44.86 -7.79 43.35
CA GLU A 136 44.33 -7.22 44.60
C GLU A 136 43.91 -5.74 44.71
N GLY A 137 42.68 -5.49 45.23
CA GLY A 137 42.31 -4.13 45.65
C GLY A 137 40.87 -3.71 46.01
N LYS A 138 39.89 -4.61 46.14
CA LYS A 138 38.68 -4.57 47.01
C LYS A 138 38.09 -3.21 47.57
N ILE A 139 36.74 -3.13 47.48
CA ILE A 139 35.74 -2.39 48.34
C ILE A 139 35.50 -0.91 47.94
N ILE A 140 34.28 -0.48 47.54
CA ILE A 140 33.09 -0.19 48.38
C ILE A 140 31.76 -0.58 47.68
N LYS A 141 30.86 -1.18 48.46
CA LYS A 141 29.50 -1.64 48.17
C LYS A 141 28.43 -0.59 48.51
N GLU A 142 27.20 -0.89 48.06
CA GLU A 142 25.85 -0.46 48.51
C GLU A 142 25.25 0.75 47.76
N ASN A 143 24.01 0.76 47.26
CA ASN A 143 22.91 -0.22 47.18
C ASN A 143 21.85 0.38 46.23
N ALA A 144 21.38 -0.36 45.23
CA ALA A 144 20.02 -0.24 44.67
C ALA A 144 19.74 -1.46 43.79
N GLU A 145 19.19 -2.49 44.43
CA GLU A 145 18.65 -3.68 43.78
C GLU A 145 17.50 -3.29 42.85
N THR A 146 17.59 -3.62 41.56
CA THR A 146 16.43 -3.93 40.74
C THR A 146 16.87 -5.00 39.74
N SER A 147 16.41 -6.21 40.02
CA SER A 147 16.57 -7.42 39.25
C SER A 147 15.89 -7.31 37.88
N VAL A 148 16.69 -7.29 36.81
CA VAL A 148 16.33 -7.85 35.50
C VAL A 148 17.57 -8.54 34.97
N GLU A 149 17.53 -9.87 34.94
CA GLU A 149 18.58 -10.69 34.36
C GLU A 149 18.72 -10.39 32.87
N GLU A 150 19.87 -9.86 32.49
CA GLU A 150 20.34 -9.80 31.12
C GLU A 150 20.65 -11.23 30.64
N GLU A 151 19.79 -11.80 29.79
CA GLU A 151 20.15 -12.98 29.01
C GLU A 151 21.23 -12.60 27.98
N LYS A 152 22.48 -12.70 28.42
CA LYS A 152 23.66 -12.80 27.57
C LYS A 152 23.55 -14.04 26.68
N GLY A 153 23.51 -13.82 25.37
CA GLY A 153 24.20 -14.66 24.39
C GLY A 153 23.82 -16.15 24.31
N LYS A 154 22.54 -16.48 24.13
CA LYS A 154 22.21 -17.81 23.60
C LYS A 154 22.48 -17.83 22.10
N ALA A 155 23.55 -18.51 21.71
CA ALA A 155 23.70 -19.05 20.36
C ALA A 155 22.40 -19.80 19.96
N PRO A 156 22.04 -19.89 18.66
CA PRO A 156 20.83 -20.58 18.24
C PRO A 156 20.83 -21.98 18.86
N LYS A 157 19.79 -22.28 19.65
CA LYS A 157 19.63 -23.57 20.31
C LYS A 157 19.43 -24.62 19.22
N VAL A 158 20.51 -25.29 18.84
CA VAL A 158 20.48 -26.44 17.94
C VAL A 158 19.61 -27.51 18.61
N LEU A 159 18.61 -28.00 17.89
CA LEU A 159 17.71 -29.04 18.37
C LEU A 159 18.49 -30.33 18.62
N ASP A 160 18.32 -30.93 19.79
CA ASP A 160 18.95 -32.20 20.11
C ASP A 160 18.22 -33.35 19.39
N SER A 161 18.86 -34.50 19.23
CA SER A 161 18.27 -35.67 18.54
C SER A 161 16.94 -36.13 19.16
N ARG A 162 16.74 -35.90 20.45
CA ARG A 162 15.47 -36.16 21.15
C ARG A 162 14.36 -35.18 20.77
N ASP A 163 14.70 -33.90 20.57
CA ASP A 163 13.74 -32.89 20.13
C ASP A 163 13.28 -33.20 18.70
N ILE A 164 14.19 -33.67 17.85
CA ILE A 164 13.90 -34.11 16.49
C ILE A 164 12.97 -35.33 16.48
N GLU A 165 13.23 -36.33 17.32
CA GLU A 165 12.36 -37.52 17.45
C GLU A 165 10.96 -37.13 17.95
N GLN A 166 10.86 -36.18 18.87
CA GLN A 166 9.58 -35.69 19.39
C GLN A 166 8.77 -34.93 18.32
N ILE A 167 9.43 -34.11 17.50
CA ILE A 167 8.80 -33.44 16.36
C ILE A 167 8.35 -34.48 15.32
N LYS A 168 9.15 -35.52 15.07
CA LYS A 168 8.80 -36.58 14.12
C LYS A 168 7.58 -37.37 14.57
N ALA A 169 7.48 -37.69 15.86
CA ALA A 169 6.32 -38.39 16.43
C ALA A 169 5.04 -37.54 16.35
N LEU A 170 5.13 -36.22 16.58
CA LEU A 170 3.99 -35.31 16.45
C LEU A 170 3.49 -35.21 15.01
N LEU A 171 4.40 -35.19 14.03
CA LEU A 171 4.03 -35.14 12.61
C LEU A 171 3.44 -36.48 12.12
N GLU A 172 3.90 -37.61 12.65
CA GLU A 172 3.35 -38.94 12.32
C GLU A 172 1.96 -39.17 12.94
N GLU A 173 1.66 -38.62 14.12
CA GLU A 173 0.31 -38.71 14.73
C GLU A 173 -0.75 -37.89 13.97
N ASP A 174 -0.36 -36.80 13.30
CA ASP A 174 -1.26 -35.96 12.50
C ASP A 174 -1.38 -36.40 11.02
N GLU A 175 -0.53 -37.33 10.54
CA GLU A 175 -0.58 -37.85 9.15
C GLU A 175 -1.65 -38.92 8.92
N ASP A 176 -2.20 -39.51 9.99
CA ASP A 176 -3.26 -40.53 9.91
C ASP A 176 -4.67 -39.92 9.73
N GLU A 177 -4.83 -38.59 9.84
CA GLU A 177 -5.99 -37.90 9.27
C GLU A 177 -5.82 -37.80 7.76
N VAL A 178 -6.08 -38.92 7.08
CA VAL A 178 -6.32 -38.98 5.64
C VAL A 178 -7.42 -37.98 5.32
N LEU A 179 -7.03 -36.76 4.94
CA LEU A 179 -7.92 -35.85 4.24
C LEU A 179 -8.46 -36.64 3.04
N PRO A 180 -9.77 -36.86 2.91
CA PRO A 180 -10.31 -37.55 1.77
C PRO A 180 -9.80 -36.83 0.52
N LEU A 181 -9.12 -37.55 -0.37
CA LEU A 181 -8.88 -37.06 -1.72
C LEU A 181 -10.26 -36.73 -2.29
N ILE A 182 -10.57 -35.44 -2.37
CA ILE A 182 -11.75 -34.94 -3.04
C ILE A 182 -11.53 -35.26 -4.52
N ASP A 183 -12.26 -36.26 -5.03
CA ASP A 183 -12.35 -36.51 -6.46
C ASP A 183 -12.78 -35.20 -7.14
N LEU A 184 -11.98 -34.75 -8.11
CA LEU A 184 -12.17 -33.50 -8.85
C LEU A 184 -13.46 -33.47 -9.70
N GLU A 185 -14.31 -34.50 -9.60
CA GLU A 185 -15.55 -34.64 -10.37
C GLU A 185 -16.76 -33.98 -9.68
N ASP A 186 -16.69 -33.67 -8.37
CA ASP A 186 -17.79 -33.09 -7.60
C ASP A 186 -17.56 -31.61 -7.19
N GLU A 187 -16.69 -30.89 -7.91
CA GLU A 187 -16.40 -29.46 -7.62
C GLU A 187 -17.67 -28.59 -7.68
N ALA A 188 -18.59 -28.90 -8.61
CA ALA A 188 -19.88 -28.22 -8.71
C ALA A 188 -20.79 -28.47 -7.48
N GLU A 189 -20.73 -29.65 -6.89
CA GLU A 189 -21.55 -30.00 -5.71
C GLU A 189 -20.95 -29.38 -4.44
N TYR A 190 -19.62 -29.31 -4.36
CA TYR A 190 -18.90 -28.60 -3.30
C TYR A 190 -19.14 -27.07 -3.35
N GLU A 191 -19.12 -26.48 -4.54
CA GLU A 191 -19.47 -25.07 -4.74
C GLU A 191 -20.93 -24.80 -4.36
N ALA A 192 -21.86 -25.66 -4.78
CA ALA A 192 -23.28 -25.53 -4.40
C ALA A 192 -23.47 -25.57 -2.88
N ARG A 193 -22.75 -26.46 -2.19
CA ARG A 193 -22.79 -26.57 -0.72
C ARG A 193 -22.23 -25.33 -0.02
N LYS A 194 -21.17 -24.71 -0.57
CA LYS A 194 -20.67 -23.42 -0.07
C LYS A 194 -21.70 -22.31 -0.23
N VAL A 195 -22.33 -22.22 -1.40
CA VAL A 195 -23.36 -21.21 -1.67
C VAL A 195 -24.56 -21.39 -0.73
N GLU A 196 -24.98 -22.62 -0.45
CA GLU A 196 -26.07 -22.91 0.49
C GLU A 196 -25.74 -22.47 1.92
N VAL A 197 -24.53 -22.79 2.41
CA VAL A 197 -24.07 -22.36 3.76
C VAL A 197 -24.02 -20.84 3.87
N ILE A 198 -23.53 -20.16 2.83
CA ILE A 198 -23.49 -18.69 2.78
C ILE A 198 -24.91 -18.12 2.76
N THR A 199 -25.84 -18.75 2.02
CA THR A 199 -27.24 -18.30 1.93
C THR A 199 -27.94 -18.42 3.27
N GLN A 200 -27.83 -19.56 3.96
CA GLN A 200 -28.41 -19.76 5.29
C GLN A 200 -27.88 -18.73 6.30
N LYS A 201 -26.57 -18.47 6.29
CA LYS A 201 -25.95 -17.49 7.20
C LYS A 201 -26.42 -16.06 6.91
N LEU A 202 -26.56 -15.71 5.62
CA LEU A 202 -27.10 -14.40 5.23
C LEU A 202 -28.57 -14.25 5.63
N GLU A 203 -29.38 -15.31 5.51
CA GLU A 203 -30.77 -15.33 5.99
C GLU A 203 -30.86 -15.21 7.53
N GLU A 204 -29.97 -15.86 8.28
CA GLU A 204 -29.85 -15.72 9.74
C GLU A 204 -29.48 -14.29 10.16
N ASP A 205 -28.58 -13.65 9.40
CA ASP A 205 -28.21 -12.23 9.57
C ASP A 205 -29.32 -11.26 9.08
N GLY A 206 -30.44 -11.78 8.58
CA GLY A 206 -31.59 -11.00 8.09
C GLY A 206 -31.38 -10.34 6.73
N LEU A 207 -30.41 -10.81 5.94
CA LEU A 207 -30.09 -10.34 4.60
C LEU A 207 -30.68 -11.27 3.55
N GLU A 208 -31.68 -10.79 2.80
CA GLU A 208 -32.29 -11.53 1.70
C GLU A 208 -31.47 -11.37 0.41
N ILE A 209 -31.02 -12.49 -0.16
CA ILE A 209 -30.33 -12.50 -1.46
C ILE A 209 -31.37 -12.41 -2.58
N VAL A 210 -31.57 -11.20 -3.09
CA VAL A 210 -32.44 -10.98 -4.26
C VAL A 210 -31.67 -11.36 -5.53
N ARG A 211 -32.26 -12.21 -6.38
CA ARG A 211 -31.66 -12.57 -7.67
C ARG A 211 -31.63 -11.36 -8.59
N GLU A 212 -30.57 -11.25 -9.40
CA GLU A 212 -30.35 -10.13 -10.32
C GLU A 212 -31.56 -9.88 -11.25
N ASP A 213 -32.23 -10.94 -11.71
CA ASP A 213 -33.44 -10.86 -12.55
C ASP A 213 -34.60 -10.14 -11.87
N GLU A 214 -34.76 -10.31 -10.55
CA GLU A 214 -35.80 -9.64 -9.76
C GLU A 214 -35.48 -8.16 -9.57
N ILE A 215 -34.20 -7.83 -9.40
CA ILE A 215 -33.72 -6.44 -9.33
C ILE A 215 -33.98 -5.74 -10.67
N ILE A 216 -33.65 -6.39 -11.78
CA ILE A 216 -33.89 -5.84 -13.14
C ILE A 216 -35.39 -5.67 -13.40
N LYS A 217 -36.23 -6.60 -12.93
CA LYS A 217 -37.70 -6.49 -13.04
C LYS A 217 -38.27 -5.37 -12.16
N ALA A 218 -37.72 -5.15 -10.97
CA ALA A 218 -38.11 -4.04 -10.09
C ALA A 218 -37.72 -2.68 -10.68
N LEU A 219 -36.52 -2.56 -11.26
CA LEU A 219 -36.03 -1.32 -11.88
C LEU A 219 -36.69 -1.00 -13.23
N SER A 220 -37.08 -2.02 -13.99
CA SER A 220 -37.74 -1.83 -15.30
C SER A 220 -39.22 -1.44 -15.19
N GLN A 221 -39.86 -1.64 -14.03
CA GLN A 221 -41.21 -1.14 -13.78
C GLN A 221 -41.22 0.36 -13.49
N LYS A 222 -41.37 1.16 -14.55
CA LYS A 222 -41.61 2.62 -14.44
C LYS A 222 -42.75 2.92 -13.47
N PRO A 223 -42.62 3.95 -12.60
CA PRO A 223 -43.69 4.34 -11.69
C PRO A 223 -44.91 4.80 -12.49
N LYS A 224 -46.05 4.10 -12.30
CA LYS A 224 -47.36 4.54 -12.81
C LYS A 224 -47.73 5.86 -12.13
N LYS A 225 -47.39 6.98 -12.79
CA LYS A 225 -47.85 8.31 -12.40
C LYS A 225 -49.38 8.33 -12.36
N LYS A 226 -49.92 8.67 -11.20
CA LYS A 226 -51.33 9.04 -11.01
C LYS A 226 -51.71 10.12 -12.05
N LYS A 227 -52.84 9.90 -12.72
CA LYS A 227 -53.44 10.80 -13.70
C LYS A 227 -53.88 12.10 -13.02
N GLU A 228 -53.22 13.22 -13.34
CA GLU A 228 -53.87 14.52 -13.34
C GLU A 228 -53.86 15.10 -14.76
N LYS A 229 -55.05 15.57 -15.16
CA LYS A 229 -55.38 16.05 -16.49
C LYS A 229 -54.92 17.49 -16.66
N SER A 230 -54.09 17.80 -17.65
CA SER A 230 -54.24 19.03 -18.44
C SER A 230 -53.42 19.02 -19.74
N LYS A 231 -54.18 18.89 -20.83
CA LYS A 231 -54.07 19.53 -22.16
C LYS A 231 -52.70 19.96 -22.72
N LYS A 232 -52.35 19.28 -23.82
CA LYS A 232 -51.94 19.78 -25.15
C LYS A 232 -50.87 20.88 -25.24
N ILE A 233 -49.73 20.53 -25.84
CA ILE A 233 -49.04 21.09 -27.04
C ILE A 233 -47.78 20.20 -27.18
N GLY A 234 -47.62 19.36 -28.19
CA GLY A 234 -47.30 19.68 -29.58
C GLY A 234 -46.16 18.72 -29.98
N LYS A 235 -46.45 17.77 -30.87
CA LYS A 235 -45.51 16.75 -31.34
C LYS A 235 -44.31 17.41 -32.06
N LYS A 236 -43.08 17.11 -31.64
CA LYS A 236 -41.93 17.04 -32.55
C LYS A 236 -41.13 15.76 -32.28
N LYS A 237 -40.87 15.06 -33.37
CA LYS A 237 -40.18 13.77 -33.47
C LYS A 237 -38.80 13.88 -32.80
N LYS A 238 -38.53 13.01 -31.82
CA LYS A 238 -37.16 12.76 -31.35
C LYS A 238 -36.45 11.96 -32.44
N LYS A 239 -35.44 12.58 -33.07
CA LYS A 239 -34.29 11.81 -33.55
C LYS A 239 -33.51 11.41 -32.30
N GLU A 240 -33.31 10.11 -32.13
CA GLU A 240 -32.37 9.56 -31.18
C GLU A 240 -30.96 9.83 -31.74
N GLU A 241 -30.46 11.03 -31.51
CA GLU A 241 -29.03 11.28 -31.57
C GLU A 241 -28.52 11.01 -30.15
N ALA A 242 -27.57 10.08 -30.04
CA ALA A 242 -26.95 9.72 -28.77
C ALA A 242 -26.21 10.94 -28.24
N TYR A 243 -26.88 11.71 -27.38
CA TYR A 243 -26.23 12.80 -26.65
C TYR A 243 -25.05 12.20 -25.89
N THR A 244 -23.85 12.70 -26.17
CA THR A 244 -22.70 12.40 -25.34
C THR A 244 -23.00 12.88 -23.92
N PHE A 245 -22.49 12.17 -22.92
CA PHE A 245 -22.73 12.49 -21.51
C PHE A 245 -22.45 13.97 -21.20
N GLU A 246 -21.44 14.54 -21.86
CA GLU A 246 -21.04 15.94 -21.76
C GLU A 246 -22.12 16.92 -22.22
N GLU A 247 -22.78 16.65 -23.35
CA GLU A 247 -23.84 17.54 -23.87
C GLU A 247 -25.09 17.50 -22.98
N ALA A 248 -25.42 16.32 -22.43
CA ALA A 248 -26.49 16.17 -21.46
C ALA A 248 -26.18 16.87 -20.13
N LEU A 249 -24.91 16.83 -19.69
CA LEU A 249 -24.44 17.51 -18.49
C LEU A 249 -24.49 19.03 -18.65
N LEU A 250 -24.03 19.55 -19.79
CA LEU A 250 -24.09 20.98 -20.13
C LEU A 250 -25.53 21.49 -20.14
N ALA A 251 -26.46 20.77 -20.80
CA ALA A 251 -27.87 21.13 -20.84
C ALA A 251 -28.53 21.11 -19.45
N ALA A 252 -28.10 20.18 -18.57
CA ALA A 252 -28.58 20.13 -17.20
C ALA A 252 -28.05 21.30 -16.35
N ILE A 253 -26.79 21.71 -16.54
CA ILE A 253 -26.16 22.82 -15.81
C ILE A 253 -26.74 24.17 -16.26
N GLU A 254 -27.01 24.35 -17.55
CA GLU A 254 -27.54 25.61 -18.13
C GLU A 254 -28.89 26.02 -17.50
N GLY A 255 -29.72 25.05 -17.12
CA GLY A 255 -31.01 25.29 -16.45
C GLY A 255 -30.94 25.53 -14.94
N MET A 256 -29.77 25.41 -14.30
CA MET A 256 -29.65 25.45 -12.84
C MET A 256 -29.27 26.82 -12.29
N LYS A 257 -29.87 27.16 -11.15
CA LYS A 257 -29.49 28.38 -10.41
C LYS A 257 -28.04 28.25 -9.91
N PRO A 258 -27.24 29.34 -9.90
CA PRO A 258 -25.83 29.31 -9.47
C PRO A 258 -25.61 28.70 -8.08
N LYS A 259 -26.56 28.90 -7.16
CA LYS A 259 -26.52 28.32 -5.81
C LYS A 259 -26.57 26.80 -5.80
N LYS A 260 -27.31 26.18 -6.73
CA LYS A 260 -27.39 24.73 -6.85
C LYS A 260 -26.15 24.15 -7.51
N ILE A 261 -25.61 24.84 -8.51
CA ILE A 261 -24.33 24.47 -9.15
C ILE A 261 -23.21 24.49 -8.11
N LYS A 262 -23.12 25.56 -7.29
CA LYS A 262 -22.15 25.64 -6.19
C LYS A 262 -22.32 24.55 -5.12
N LYS A 263 -23.54 24.06 -4.90
CA LYS A 263 -23.81 22.96 -3.96
C LYS A 263 -23.43 21.60 -4.55
N LEU A 264 -23.65 21.40 -5.85
CA LEU A 264 -23.26 20.18 -6.58
C LEU A 264 -21.74 20.07 -6.72
N LEU A 265 -21.06 21.18 -6.98
CA LEU A 265 -19.61 21.23 -7.15
C LEU A 265 -18.86 21.45 -5.82
N ARG A 266 -19.51 21.26 -4.67
CA ARG A 266 -18.87 21.48 -3.37
C ARG A 266 -17.91 20.33 -3.07
N GLY A 267 -16.61 20.62 -3.08
CA GLY A 267 -15.54 19.62 -2.89
C GLY A 267 -15.06 18.96 -4.18
N ALA A 268 -15.55 19.40 -5.35
CA ALA A 268 -15.02 18.99 -6.63
C ALA A 268 -14.05 20.07 -7.17
N GLU A 269 -12.88 19.66 -7.63
CA GLU A 269 -11.98 20.54 -8.37
C GLU A 269 -12.44 20.66 -9.83
N VAL A 270 -12.61 21.90 -10.30
CA VAL A 270 -13.15 22.18 -11.64
C VAL A 270 -12.14 23.00 -12.43
N THR A 271 -11.51 22.37 -13.42
CA THR A 271 -10.52 23.02 -14.29
C THR A 271 -11.17 23.44 -15.60
N ILE A 272 -11.30 24.75 -15.84
CA ILE A 272 -11.88 25.30 -17.08
C ILE A 272 -10.75 25.78 -17.99
N LYS A 273 -10.53 25.10 -19.13
CA LYS A 273 -9.58 25.54 -20.17
C LYS A 273 -10.32 26.27 -21.29
N ILE A 274 -10.10 27.58 -21.41
CA ILE A 274 -10.65 28.41 -22.50
C ILE A 274 -9.54 28.65 -23.54
N ARG A 275 -9.80 28.29 -24.80
CA ARG A 275 -8.91 28.62 -25.93
C ARG A 275 -9.54 29.75 -26.72
N PHE A 276 -8.84 30.88 -26.82
CA PHE A 276 -9.20 31.93 -27.76
C PHE A 276 -8.58 31.59 -29.13
N LYS A 277 -9.35 31.79 -30.20
CA LYS A 277 -8.77 31.84 -31.54
C LYS A 277 -8.33 33.29 -31.75
N ASP A 278 -7.08 33.47 -32.14
CA ASP A 278 -6.59 34.75 -32.62
C ASP A 278 -7.31 35.09 -33.94
N GLU A 279 -7.92 36.26 -34.00
CA GLU A 279 -8.50 36.81 -35.23
C GLU A 279 -7.36 37.37 -36.09
N GLU A 280 -7.14 36.78 -37.26
CA GLU A 280 -6.32 37.36 -38.35
C GLU A 280 -7.07 38.49 -39.08
#